data_AF-A0A1G1V5C5-F1
#
_entry.id   AF-A0A1G1V5C5-F1
#
_cell.length_a   1.000
_cell.length_b   1.000
_cell.length_c   1.000
_cell.angle_alpha   90.00
_cell.angle_beta   90.00
_cell.angle_gamma   90.00
#
_symmetry.space_group_name_H-M   'P 1'
#
loop_
_entity.id
_entity.type
_entity.pdbx_description
1 polymer ?
#
loop_
_entity_poly.entity_id
_entity_poly.type
_entity_poly.pdbx_seq_one_letter_code
_entity_poly.pdbx_strand_id
1 'polypeptide(L)' 'MLPIDKNLTFLLVLLATWELVWKGMALWKASKNNQKNWFVALLLINSIGILPILYLKLFQKKHR' A
#
# COMPACT_ATOMS: atom_id res chain seq x y z
N MET A 1 -28.75 12.84 7.85
CA MET A 1 -27.28 12.77 8.07
C MET A 1 -27.04 11.76 9.17
N LEU A 2 -26.63 10.54 8.83
CA LEU A 2 -26.48 9.47 9.83
C LEU A 2 -25.31 9.80 10.77
N PRO A 3 -25.48 9.72 12.10
CA PRO A 3 -24.39 9.90 13.04
C PRO A 3 -23.39 8.77 12.86
N ILE A 4 -22.22 9.09 12.30
CA ILE A 4 -21.12 8.14 12.21
C ILE A 4 -20.61 7.90 13.64
N ASP A 5 -20.70 6.64 14.02
CA ASP A 5 -20.30 6.13 15.31
C ASP A 5 -18.77 6.25 15.46
N LYS A 6 -18.31 6.76 16.61
CA LYS A 6 -16.88 7.13 16.83
C LYS A 6 -15.92 5.96 16.61
N ASN A 7 -16.38 4.75 16.93
CA ASN A 7 -15.72 3.48 16.66
C ASN A 7 -15.47 3.25 15.16
N LEU A 8 -16.43 3.58 14.29
CA LEU A 8 -16.27 3.47 12.85
C LEU A 8 -15.25 4.49 12.32
N THR A 9 -15.28 5.73 12.82
CA THR A 9 -14.27 6.74 12.45
C THR A 9 -12.86 6.28 12.83
N PHE A 10 -12.69 5.72 14.02
CA PHE A 10 -11.39 5.21 14.48
C PHE A 10 -10.91 4.04 13.61
N LEU A 11 -11.81 3.12 13.27
CA LEU A 11 -11.51 1.98 12.38
C LEU A 11 -11.06 2.46 10.99
N LEU A 12 -11.74 3.45 10.41
CA LEU A 12 -11.41 4.00 9.10
C LEU A 12 -10.04 4.68 9.08
N VAL A 13 -9.70 5.45 10.13
CA VAL A 13 -8.38 6.09 10.24
C VAL A 13 -7.28 5.04 10.38
N LEU A 14 -7.51 3.98 11.16
CA LEU A 14 -6.55 2.89 11.32
C LEU A 14 -6.35 2.13 9.99
N LEU A 15 -7.42 1.81 9.28
CA LEU A 15 -7.37 1.17 7.96
C LEU A 15 -6.68 2.06 6.92
N ALA A 16 -6.99 3.36 6.88
CA ALA A 16 -6.37 4.29 5.95
C ALA A 16 -4.86 4.44 6.21
N THR A 17 -4.47 4.52 7.49
CA THR A 17 -3.05 4.58 7.87
C THR A 17 -2.33 3.29 7.50
N TRP A 18 -2.94 2.13 7.78
CA TRP A 18 -2.41 0.83 7.40
C TRP A 18 -2.20 0.72 5.88
N GLU A 19 -3.23 1.01 5.09
CA GLU A 19 -3.18 1.08 3.63
C GLU A 19 -2.04 1.96 3.12
N LEU A 20 -1.95 3.20 3.63
CA LEU A 20 -0.93 4.17 3.22
C LEU A 20 0.49 3.70 3.56
N VAL A 21 0.67 3.03 4.70
CA VAL A 21 1.96 2.49 5.12
C VAL A 21 2.44 1.41 4.14
N TRP A 22 1.58 0.46 3.76
CA TRP A 22 1.93 -0.58 2.78
C TRP A 22 2.16 0.01 1.38
N LYS A 23 1.27 0.90 0.93
CA LYS A 23 1.35 1.53 -0.40
C LYS A 23 2.58 2.42 -0.52
N GLY A 24 2.89 3.20 0.50
CA GLY A 24 4.08 4.04 0.60
C GLY A 24 5.37 3.24 0.60
N MET A 25 5.45 2.14 1.38
CA MET A 25 6.62 1.26 1.37
C MET A 25 6.86 0.60 0.01
N ALA A 26 5.81 0.13 -0.66
CA ALA A 26 5.93 -0.47 -1.98
C ALA A 26 6.36 0.56 -3.04
N LEU A 27 5.78 1.77 -3.03
CA LEU A 27 6.17 2.87 -3.92
C LEU A 27 7.62 3.31 -3.68
N TRP A 28 8.03 3.48 -2.43
CA TRP A 28 9.41 3.85 -2.06
C TRP A 28 10.42 2.83 -2.61
N LYS A 29 10.10 1.54 -2.46
CA LYS A 29 10.96 0.45 -2.93
C LYS A 29 10.97 0.35 -4.46
N ALA A 30 9.82 0.53 -5.11
CA ALA A 30 9.72 0.58 -6.57
C ALA A 30 10.53 1.73 -7.18
N SER A 31 10.46 2.92 -6.55
CA SER A 31 11.27 4.06 -6.95
C SER A 31 12.76 3.79 -6.76
N LYS A 32 13.16 3.19 -5.63
CA LYS A 32 14.57 2.91 -5.34
C LYS A 32 15.18 1.81 -6.23
N ASN A 33 14.39 0.83 -6.64
CA ASN A 33 14.79 -0.20 -7.61
C ASN A 33 14.61 0.23 -9.07
N ASN A 34 14.30 1.51 -9.34
CA ASN A 34 14.14 2.07 -10.68
C ASN A 34 13.03 1.38 -11.53
N GLN A 35 12.00 0.86 -10.86
CA GLN A 35 10.93 0.07 -11.48
C GLN A 35 9.72 0.92 -11.81
N LYS A 36 9.86 1.70 -12.88
CA LYS A 36 8.84 2.64 -13.34
C LYS A 36 7.48 1.95 -13.59
N ASN A 37 7.47 0.76 -14.20
CA ASN A 37 6.23 0.02 -14.48
C ASN A 37 5.49 -0.35 -13.20
N TRP A 38 6.21 -0.81 -12.16
CA TRP A 38 5.63 -1.16 -10.86
C TRP A 38 5.19 0.08 -10.08
N PHE A 39 5.93 1.18 -10.18
CA PHE A 39 5.54 2.45 -9.58
C PHE A 39 4.21 2.96 -10.14
N VAL A 40 4.05 2.92 -11.47
CA VAL A 40 2.80 3.30 -12.16
C VAL A 40 1.67 2.34 -11.84
N ALA A 41 1.93 1.03 -11.80
CA ALA A 41 0.93 0.03 -11.41
C ALA A 41 0.43 0.25 -9.96
N LEU A 42 1.32 0.51 -9.01
CA LEU A 42 0.97 0.78 -7.61
C LEU A 42 0.19 2.10 -7.42
N LEU A 43 0.35 3.06 -8.33
CA LEU A 43 -0.41 4.32 -8.35
C LEU A 43 -1.80 4.16 -8.96
N LEU A 44 -1.88 3.51 -10.13
CA LEU A 44 -3.14 3.36 -10.89
C LEU A 44 -4.06 2.29 -10.30
N ILE A 45 -3.49 1.22 -9.75
CA ILE A 45 -4.27 0.10 -9.23
C ILE A 45 -4.52 0.32 -7.73
N ASN A 46 -5.78 0.52 -7.38
CA ASN A 46 -6.23 0.65 -6.00
C ASN A 46 -6.61 -0.72 -5.42
N SER A 47 -5.60 -1.54 -5.10
CA SER A 47 -5.80 -2.95 -4.68
C SER A 47 -5.94 -3.19 -3.17
N ILE A 48 -6.32 -2.22 -2.35
CA ILE A 48 -6.44 -2.39 -0.88
C ILE A 48 -5.22 -3.15 -0.30
N GLY A 49 -4.01 -2.65 -0.58
CA GLY A 49 -2.78 -3.22 -0.02
C GLY A 49 -2.28 -4.54 -0.65
N ILE A 50 -3.10 -5.27 -1.41
CA ILE A 50 -2.73 -6.57 -2.01
C ILE A 50 -1.57 -6.43 -3.01
N LEU A 51 -1.67 -5.48 -3.93
CA LEU A 51 -0.63 -5.24 -4.94
C LEU A 51 0.71 -4.80 -4.31
N PRO A 52 0.72 -3.86 -3.33
CA PRO A 52 1.91 -3.56 -2.52
C PRO A 52 2.54 -4.78 -1.85
N ILE A 53 1.75 -5.65 -1.23
CA ILE A 53 2.24 -6.86 -0.54
C ILE A 53 2.86 -7.83 -1.55
N LEU A 54 2.20 -8.05 -2.69
CA LEU A 54 2.73 -8.90 -3.76
C LEU A 54 4.06 -8.37 -4.29
N TYR A 55 4.13 -7.05 -4.54
CA TYR A 55 5.36 -6.38 -4.95
C TYR A 55 6.47 -6.59 -3.93
N LEU A 56 6.19 -6.32 -2.66
CA LEU A 56 7.16 -6.50 -1.58
C LEU A 56 7.65 -7.95 -1.49
N LYS A 57 6.78 -8.95 -1.71
CA LYS A 57 7.11 -10.38 -1.69
C LYS A 57 7.98 -10.80 -2.88
N LEU A 58 7.65 -10.34 -4.09
CA LEU A 58 8.45 -10.60 -5.31
C LEU A 58 9.82 -9.92 -5.25
N PHE A 59 9.91 -8.77 -4.59
CA PHE A 59 11.14 -8.00 -4.40
C PHE A 59 11.86 -8.26 -3.07
N GLN A 60 11.46 -9.28 -2.31
CA GLN A 60 12.33 -9.78 -1.24
C GLN A 60 13.54 -10.40 -1.92
N LYS A 61 14.66 -9.66 -1.88
CA LYS A 61 15.94 -10.09 -2.41
C LYS A 61 16.15 -11.56 -2.03
N LYS A 62 16.23 -12.42 -3.05
CA LYS A 62 16.76 -13.76 -2.93
C LYS A 62 18.19 -13.58 -2.40
N HIS A 63 18.36 -13.71 -1.08
CA HIS A 63 19.66 -13.87 -0.48
C HIS A 63 20.26 -15.12 -1.12
N ARG A 64 21.22 -14.88 -2.01
CA ARG A 64 22.13 -15.90 -2.51
C ARG A 64 23.35 -15.90 -1.60
#